data_AF-A0A9D1L0X6-F1
#
_entry.id   AF-A0A9D1L0X6-F1
#
_cell.length_a   1.000
_cell.length_b   1.000
_cell.length_c   1.000
_cell.angle_alpha   90.00
_cell.angle_beta   90.00
_cell.angle_gamma   90.00
#
_symmetry.space_group_name_H-M   'P 1'
#
loop_
_entity.id
_entity.type
_entity.pdbx_description
1 polymer ?
#
loop_
_entity_poly.entity_id
_entity_poly.type
_entity_poly.pdbx_seq_one_letter_code
_entity_poly.pdbx_strand_id
1 'polypeptide(L)'
;MMKKMYCLHLGCGILLIGSAFISIRWLPLHLLAVLISMILLYNACSCRWIPLPLSLGNLGLYMLRLLLLSLDLSFSLFWWAYDLCCICLGLLFLAVALRLFF
;
A
#
# COMPACT_ATOMS: atom_id res chain seq x y z
N MET A 1 -18.11 -0.98 13.75
CA MET A 1 -17.08 -0.10 13.18
C MET A 1 -15.86 -0.88 12.67
N MET A 2 -15.37 -1.85 13.44
CA MET A 2 -14.25 -2.75 13.09
C MET A 2 -14.32 -3.29 11.66
N LYS A 3 -15.41 -3.97 11.25
CA LYS A 3 -15.56 -4.56 9.89
C LYS A 3 -15.25 -3.61 8.72
N LYS A 4 -15.54 -2.31 8.85
CA LYS A 4 -15.23 -1.31 7.80
C LYS A 4 -13.73 -1.08 7.65
N MET A 5 -12.96 -1.13 8.75
CA MET A 5 -11.51 -0.97 8.73
C MET A 5 -10.81 -2.14 8.02
N TYR A 6 -11.27 -3.37 8.25
CA TYR A 6 -10.69 -4.55 7.58
C TYR A 6 -11.02 -4.59 6.08
N CYS A 7 -12.20 -4.12 5.65
CA CYS A 7 -12.48 -3.89 4.23
C CYS A 7 -11.53 -2.87 3.59
N LEU A 8 -11.18 -1.79 4.32
CA LEU A 8 -10.21 -0.82 3.83
C LEU A 8 -8.79 -1.41 3.73
N HIS A 9 -8.39 -2.26 4.68
CA HIS A 9 -7.14 -3.02 4.58
C HIS A 9 -7.13 -3.96 3.37
N LEU A 10 -8.24 -4.66 3.11
CA LEU A 10 -8.40 -5.53 1.93
C LEU A 10 -8.27 -4.72 0.64
N GLY A 11 -8.97 -3.59 0.54
CA GLY A 11 -8.90 -2.70 -0.61
C GLY A 11 -7.50 -2.15 -0.84
N CYS A 12 -6.80 -1.75 0.22
CA CYS A 12 -5.42 -1.28 0.14
C CYS A 12 -4.47 -2.37 -0.38
N GLY A 13 -4.64 -3.62 0.09
CA GLY A 13 -3.85 -4.75 -0.39
C GLY A 13 -4.06 -5.04 -1.88
N ILE A 14 -5.32 -5.07 -2.33
CA ILE A 14 -5.67 -5.29 -3.74
C ILE A 14 -5.13 -4.16 -4.63
N LEU A 15 -5.23 -2.91 -4.20
CA LEU A 15 -4.71 -1.75 -4.95
C LEU A 15 -3.19 -1.78 -5.08
N LEU A 16 -2.47 -2.17 -4.02
CA LEU A 16 -1.01 -2.31 -4.04
C LEU A 16 -0.55 -3.41 -4.98
N ILE A 17 -1.16 -4.59 -4.89
CA ILE A 17 -0.86 -5.72 -5.79
C ILE A 17 -1.22 -5.33 -7.22
N GLY A 18 -2.40 -4.76 -7.45
CA GLY A 18 -2.84 -4.29 -8.76
C GLY A 18 -1.90 -3.24 -9.35
N SER A 19 -1.33 -2.36 -8.52
CA SER A 19 -0.37 -1.35 -8.97
C SER A 19 0.97 -1.92 -9.44
N ALA A 20 1.35 -3.12 -9.00
CA ALA A 20 2.55 -3.83 -9.46
C ALA A 20 2.36 -4.51 -10.82
N PHE A 21 1.14 -4.93 -11.17
CA PHE A 21 0.85 -5.60 -12.44
C PHE A 21 0.37 -4.64 -13.54
N ILE A 22 -0.36 -3.60 -13.16
CA ILE A 22 -0.84 -2.59 -14.10
C ILE A 22 0.29 -1.58 -14.27
N SER A 23 1.19 -1.87 -15.22
CA SER A 23 2.22 -1.01 -15.83
C SER A 23 2.69 0.19 -14.99
N ILE A 24 4.02 0.27 -14.75
CA ILE A 24 4.90 1.35 -14.23
C ILE A 24 4.30 2.77 -14.07
N ARG A 25 3.32 3.17 -14.87
CA ARG A 25 2.68 4.49 -14.95
C ARG A 25 1.36 4.69 -14.20
N TRP A 26 0.72 3.67 -13.62
CA TRP A 26 -0.52 3.92 -12.86
C TRP A 26 -0.25 4.50 -11.45
N LEU A 27 0.29 5.71 -11.44
CA LEU A 27 0.40 6.60 -10.29
C LEU A 27 -0.91 6.74 -9.50
N PRO A 28 -2.11 6.87 -10.14
CA PRO A 28 -3.36 7.05 -9.41
C PRO A 28 -3.75 5.85 -8.55
N LEU A 29 -3.42 4.61 -8.95
CA LEU A 29 -3.71 3.41 -8.15
C LEU A 29 -2.93 3.41 -6.83
N HIS A 30 -1.65 3.74 -6.89
CA HIS A 30 -0.80 3.79 -5.70
C HIS A 30 -1.12 5.00 -4.82
N LEU A 31 -1.45 6.15 -5.42
CA LEU A 31 -1.96 7.31 -4.67
C LEU A 31 -3.27 6.98 -3.94
N LEU A 32 -4.18 6.23 -4.56
CA LEU A 32 -5.42 5.79 -3.94
C LEU A 32 -5.14 4.84 -2.76
N ALA A 33 -4.19 3.92 -2.89
CA ALA A 33 -3.74 3.08 -1.79
C ALA A 33 -3.18 3.93 -0.63
N VAL A 34 -2.38 4.96 -0.92
CA VAL A 34 -1.86 5.89 0.10
C VAL A 34 -3.00 6.62 0.82
N LEU A 35 -3.97 7.17 0.08
CA LEU A 35 -5.13 7.86 0.67
C LEU A 35 -5.93 6.93 1.60
N ILE A 36 -6.18 5.70 1.18
CA ILE A 36 -6.88 4.69 1.99
C ILE A 36 -6.06 4.36 3.26
N SER A 37 -4.74 4.22 3.13
CA SER A 37 -3.86 3.96 4.28
C SER A 37 -3.80 5.12 5.27
N MET A 38 -3.97 6.36 4.82
CA MET A 38 -4.07 7.55 5.67
C MET A 38 -5.42 7.63 6.37
N ILE A 39 -6.52 7.26 5.70
CA ILE A 39 -7.84 7.14 6.34
C ILE A 39 -7.82 6.05 7.42
N LEU A 40 -7.14 4.93 7.16
CA LEU A 40 -6.88 3.88 8.14
C LEU A 40 -6.08 4.42 9.33
N LEU A 41 -5.01 5.19 9.08
CA LEU A 41 -4.17 5.80 10.13
C LEU A 41 -4.92 6.85 10.97
N TYR A 42 -5.78 7.66 10.36
CA TYR A 42 -6.61 8.62 11.09
C TYR A 42 -7.58 7.91 12.04
N ASN A 43 -8.24 6.87 11.53
CA ASN A 43 -9.13 6.04 12.33
C ASN A 43 -8.38 5.23 13.40
N ALA A 44 -7.13 4.84 13.14
CA ALA A 44 -6.22 4.17 14.08
C ALA A 44 -5.92 4.96 15.33
N CYS A 45 -5.49 6.20 15.14
CA CYS A 45 -5.12 7.08 16.24
C CYS A 45 -6.29 7.27 17.20
N SER A 46 -7.51 7.18 16.67
CA SER A 46 -8.75 7.24 17.46
C SER A 46 -9.09 5.92 18.18
N CYS A 47 -8.62 4.76 17.69
CA CYS A 47 -9.00 3.44 18.20
C CYS A 47 -7.87 2.66 18.90
N ARG A 48 -6.68 3.25 19.10
CA ARG A 48 -5.50 2.66 19.80
C ARG A 48 -4.99 1.32 19.26
N TRP A 49 -5.48 0.88 18.11
CA TRP A 49 -5.09 -0.35 17.46
C TRP A 49 -4.81 -0.01 16.02
N ILE A 50 -3.55 -0.07 15.57
CA ILE A 50 -3.28 -0.28 14.14
C ILE A 50 -1.82 -0.57 13.84
N PRO A 51 -1.57 -1.31 12.74
CA PRO A 51 -0.24 -1.50 12.16
C PRO A 51 0.24 -0.21 11.47
N LEU A 52 0.58 0.80 12.27
CA LEU A 52 1.31 2.01 11.87
C LEU A 52 2.44 1.74 10.85
N PRO A 53 3.28 0.68 11.01
CA PRO A 53 4.34 0.37 10.05
C PRO A 53 3.84 0.06 8.64
N LEU A 54 2.61 -0.46 8.45
CA LEU A 54 2.08 -0.76 7.12
C LEU A 54 1.71 0.51 6.35
N SER A 55 1.05 1.46 7.02
CA SER A 55 0.70 2.75 6.42
C SER A 55 1.94 3.58 6.09
N LEU A 56 2.94 3.58 6.98
CA LEU A 56 4.22 4.24 6.74
C LEU A 56 5.02 3.56 5.61
N GLY A 57 5.00 2.23 5.55
CA GLY A 57 5.61 1.47 4.45
C GLY A 57 4.99 1.82 3.09
N ASN A 58 3.66 1.96 3.04
CA ASN A 58 2.95 2.34 1.81
C ASN A 58 3.33 3.76 1.36
N LEU A 59 3.37 4.72 2.29
CA LEU A 59 3.83 6.08 2.00
C LEU A 59 5.30 6.08 1.52
N GLY A 60 6.17 5.31 2.17
CA GLY A 60 7.58 5.18 1.79
C GLY A 60 7.75 4.63 0.37
N LEU A 61 6.99 3.59 0.00
CA LEU A 61 6.98 3.08 -1.37
C LEU A 61 6.48 4.11 -2.36
N TYR A 62 5.47 4.91 -2.00
CA TYR A 62 4.97 5.96 -2.88
C TYR A 62 6.02 7.05 -3.12
N MET A 63 6.74 7.48 -2.08
CA MET A 63 7.85 8.42 -2.20
C MET A 63 9.01 7.84 -3.02
N LEU A 64 9.33 6.56 -2.83
CA LEU A 64 10.34 5.86 -3.63
C LEU A 64 9.94 5.82 -5.11
N ARG A 65 8.65 5.59 -5.41
CA ARG A 65 8.13 5.62 -6.79
C ARG A 65 8.31 7.00 -7.43
N LEU A 66 7.98 8.08 -6.70
CA LEU A 66 8.17 9.45 -7.17
C LEU A 66 9.66 9.74 -7.42
N LEU A 67 10.54 9.27 -6.53
CA LEU A 67 11.98 9.42 -6.68
C LEU A 67 12.50 8.69 -7.93
N LEU A 68 12.09 7.44 -8.14
CA LEU A 68 12.46 6.65 -9.32
C LEU A 68 11.98 7.30 -10.63
N LEU A 69 10.77 7.88 -10.62
CA LEU A 69 10.26 8.69 -11.74
C LEU A 69 11.07 9.98 -11.96
N SER A 70 11.49 10.65 -10.89
CA SER A 70 12.21 11.93 -10.97
C SER A 70 13.66 11.81 -11.45
N LEU A 71 14.30 10.67 -11.18
CA LEU A 71 15.70 10.41 -11.53
C LEU A 71 15.86 9.83 -12.94
N ASP A 72 14.76 9.69 -13.71
CA ASP A 72 14.73 8.99 -15.01
C ASP A 72 15.47 7.63 -14.98
N LEU A 73 15.49 7.00 -13.78
CA LEU A 73 16.10 5.70 -13.54
C LEU A 73 15.22 4.64 -14.20
N SER A 74 15.44 4.48 -15.49
CA SER A 74 14.85 3.48 -16.37
C SER A 74 15.55 2.11 -16.26
N PHE A 75 16.35 1.90 -15.21
CA PHE A 75 16.91 0.61 -14.89
C PHE A 75 15.79 -0.33 -14.44
N SER A 76 15.51 -1.36 -15.25
CA SER A 76 14.44 -2.33 -14.99
C SER A 76 14.53 -2.94 -13.59
N LEU A 77 15.74 -3.20 -13.08
CA LEU A 77 15.98 -3.89 -11.82
C LEU A 77 15.39 -3.15 -10.60
N PHE A 78 15.42 -1.81 -10.58
CA PHE A 78 14.81 -1.02 -9.49
C PHE A 78 13.28 -1.09 -9.53
N TRP A 79 12.70 -1.11 -10.73
CA TRP A 79 11.25 -1.29 -10.90
C TRP A 79 10.79 -2.68 -10.47
N TRP A 80 11.56 -3.74 -10.80
CA TRP A 80 11.30 -5.10 -10.31
C TRP A 80 11.37 -5.19 -8.78
N ALA A 81 12.38 -4.57 -8.16
CA ALA A 81 12.51 -4.55 -6.70
C ALA A 81 11.34 -3.78 -6.04
N TYR A 82 10.93 -2.67 -6.66
CA TYR A 82 9.78 -1.88 -6.21
C TYR A 82 8.47 -2.68 -6.31
N ASP A 83 8.22 -3.36 -7.43
CA ASP A 83 7.02 -4.17 -7.65
C ASP A 83 6.94 -5.33 -6.64
N LEU A 84 8.09 -5.99 -6.35
CA LEU A 84 8.17 -7.00 -5.31
C LEU A 84 7.80 -6.43 -3.93
N CYS A 85 8.29 -5.24 -3.59
CA CYS A 85 7.95 -4.58 -2.32
C CYS A 85 6.45 -4.25 -2.25
N CYS A 86 5.84 -3.77 -3.34
CA CYS A 86 4.40 -3.51 -3.42
C CYS A 86 3.57 -4.79 -3.21
N ILE A 87 3.99 -5.91 -3.80
CA ILE A 87 3.34 -7.21 -3.61
C ILE A 87 3.46 -7.67 -2.16
N CYS A 88 4.66 -7.64 -1.57
CA CYS A 88 4.89 -8.02 -0.18
C CYS A 88 4.05 -7.17 0.80
N LEU A 89 4.03 -5.85 0.61
CA LEU A 89 3.23 -4.95 1.44
C LEU A 89 1.73 -5.19 1.24
N GLY A 90 1.29 -5.41 -0.01
CA GLY A 90 -0.09 -5.73 -0.33
C GLY A 90 -0.58 -7.04 0.32
N LEU A 91 0.27 -8.07 0.35
CA LEU A 91 0.01 -9.34 1.05
C LEU A 91 -0.11 -9.14 2.57
N LEU A 92 0.73 -8.29 3.17
CA LEU A 92 0.63 -7.95 4.60
C LEU A 92 -0.70 -7.24 4.92
N PHE A 93 -1.13 -6.30 4.07
CA PHE A 93 -2.46 -5.67 4.18
C PHE A 93 -3.60 -6.69 4.08
N LEU A 94 -3.48 -7.66 3.17
CA LEU A 94 -4.44 -8.74 3.02
C LEU A 94 -4.47 -9.66 4.25
N ALA A 95 -3.31 -9.99 4.82
CA ALA A 95 -3.19 -10.83 6.01
C ALA A 95 -3.84 -10.16 7.23
N VAL A 96 -3.66 -8.84 7.39
CA VAL A 96 -4.34 -8.06 8.44
C VAL A 96 -5.86 -8.05 8.20
N ALA A 97 -6.30 -7.91 6.95
CA ALA A 97 -7.72 -7.96 6.60
C ALA A 97 -8.36 -9.33 6.89
N LEU A 98 -7.65 -10.43 6.56
CA LEU A 98 -8.10 -11.81 6.76
C LEU A 98 -8.12 -12.25 8.22
N ARG A 99 -7.35 -11.60 9.09
CA ARG A 99 -7.41 -11.77 10.55
C ARG A 99 -8.78 -11.43 11.17
N LEU A 100 -9.73 -10.93 10.39
CA LEU A 100 -11.13 -10.75 10.81
C LEU A 100 -12.00 -12.01 10.63
N PHE A 101 -11.55 -12.98 9.83
CA PHE A 101 -12.30 -14.20 9.51
C PHE A 101 -11.87 -15.44 10.31
N PHE A 102 -10.74 -15.35 11.03
CA PHE A 102 -10.19 -16.38 11.92
C PHE A 102 -9.96 -15.78 13.31
#